data_AF-A0A2V8DE20-F1
#
_entry.id   AF-A0A2V8DE20-F1
#
_cell.length_a   1.000
_cell.length_b   1.000
_cell.length_c   1.000
_cell.angle_alpha   90.00
_cell.angle_beta   90.00
_cell.angle_gamma   90.00
#
_symmetry.space_group_name_H-M   'P 1'
#
loop_
_entity.id
_entity.type
_entity.pdbx_description
1 polymer ?
#
loop_
_entity_poly.entity_id
_entity_poly.type
_entity_poly.pdbx_seq_one_letter_code
_entity_poly.pdbx_strand_id
1 'polypeptide(L)'
;MPRSLIYGIGALAAVGTFTVACATSKSSNPLSPTLAGPIPGVNITAPNPVEPAAGARIAVDKQPLTLTVENATTSGVRPLSYVFEVAIDADFNNKVFFRDSLAPGEGGRTSLRLPDALATGRSYYWRSRA
;
A
#
# COMPACT_ATOMS: atom_id res chain seq x y z
N MET A 1 -72.27 -68.09 -15.06
CA MET A 1 -71.07 -68.42 -15.87
C MET A 1 -69.85 -67.81 -15.17
N PRO A 2 -69.05 -68.61 -14.46
CA PRO A 2 -67.85 -68.15 -13.74
C PRO A 2 -66.60 -68.18 -14.64
N ARG A 3 -65.67 -67.23 -14.47
CA ARG A 3 -64.28 -67.37 -14.91
C ARG A 3 -63.34 -67.07 -13.75
N SER A 4 -62.58 -68.09 -13.43
CA SER A 4 -61.50 -68.18 -12.44
C SER A 4 -60.27 -67.35 -12.83
N LEU A 5 -59.45 -66.97 -11.83
CA LEU A 5 -58.14 -67.57 -11.52
C LEU A 5 -57.08 -66.53 -11.04
N ILE A 6 -56.75 -66.60 -9.74
CA ILE A 6 -55.42 -66.55 -9.07
C ILE A 6 -54.34 -65.54 -9.55
N TYR A 7 -53.81 -64.72 -8.63
CA TYR A 7 -52.40 -64.68 -8.16
C TYR A 7 -52.11 -63.39 -7.37
N GLY A 8 -51.23 -63.48 -6.36
CA GLY A 8 -50.42 -62.35 -5.92
C GLY A 8 -50.45 -62.02 -4.44
N ILE A 9 -49.69 -62.78 -3.65
CA ILE A 9 -49.26 -62.40 -2.30
C ILE A 9 -48.44 -61.10 -2.39
N GLY A 10 -48.83 -60.07 -1.66
CA GLY A 10 -48.14 -58.79 -1.58
C GLY A 10 -48.22 -58.24 -0.16
N ALA A 11 -47.28 -58.66 0.68
CA ALA A 11 -47.03 -58.08 1.99
C ALA A 11 -46.65 -56.61 1.87
N LEU A 12 -47.09 -55.75 2.80
CA LEU A 12 -46.22 -54.86 3.56
C LEU A 12 -47.05 -54.03 4.55
N ALA A 13 -46.69 -54.19 5.83
CA ALA A 13 -47.29 -53.56 6.98
C ALA A 13 -47.02 -52.04 6.98
N ALA A 14 -48.04 -51.29 7.39
CA ALA A 14 -47.96 -49.87 7.68
C ALA A 14 -47.09 -49.62 8.93
N VAL A 15 -46.13 -48.70 8.82
CA VAL A 15 -45.53 -48.01 9.97
C VAL A 15 -45.30 -46.56 9.56
N GLY A 16 -46.08 -45.65 10.12
CA GLY A 16 -45.83 -44.22 10.08
C GLY A 16 -45.05 -43.79 11.32
N THR A 17 -44.05 -42.91 11.16
CA THR A 17 -43.46 -42.15 12.26
C THR A 17 -42.85 -40.83 11.77
N PHE A 18 -43.48 -39.74 12.27
CA PHE A 18 -42.94 -38.45 12.69
C PHE A 18 -41.76 -37.79 11.94
N THR A 19 -42.07 -36.64 11.35
CA THR A 19 -41.12 -35.60 10.91
C THR A 19 -40.32 -35.06 12.10
N VAL A 20 -39.05 -35.44 12.21
CA VAL A 20 -38.10 -34.73 13.06
C VAL A 20 -37.35 -33.73 12.18
N ALA A 21 -37.84 -32.49 12.16
CA ALA A 21 -37.05 -31.35 11.75
C ALA A 21 -35.91 -31.20 12.76
N CYS A 22 -34.74 -31.74 12.42
CA CYS A 22 -33.54 -31.49 13.21
C CYS A 22 -33.07 -30.07 12.90
N ALA A 23 -33.58 -29.11 13.66
CA ALA A 23 -33.03 -27.78 13.73
C ALA A 23 -31.65 -27.84 14.39
N THR A 24 -30.74 -27.06 13.82
CA THR A 24 -29.51 -26.51 14.40
C THR A 24 -28.44 -27.48 14.93
N SER A 25 -27.30 -27.42 14.26
CA SER A 25 -26.00 -27.40 14.95
C SER A 25 -25.06 -26.50 14.17
N LYS A 26 -25.35 -25.19 14.16
CA LYS A 26 -24.28 -24.19 14.04
C LYS A 26 -23.68 -24.03 15.43
N SER A 27 -22.68 -24.84 15.74
CA SER A 27 -21.71 -24.52 16.79
C SER A 27 -20.47 -25.35 16.55
N SER A 28 -19.37 -24.69 16.18
CA SER A 28 -18.08 -24.86 16.84
C SER A 28 -17.05 -23.91 16.21
N ASN A 29 -16.55 -23.00 17.04
CA ASN A 29 -15.39 -22.08 16.86
C ASN A 29 -15.62 -20.75 16.10
N PRO A 30 -15.96 -19.64 16.79
CA PRO A 30 -15.89 -18.28 16.23
C PRO A 30 -14.45 -17.75 16.03
N LEU A 31 -13.44 -18.64 15.99
CA LEU A 31 -12.03 -18.29 15.79
C LEU A 31 -11.43 -18.94 14.54
N SER A 32 -12.23 -19.52 13.64
CA SER A 32 -11.70 -19.89 12.33
C SER A 32 -11.24 -18.61 11.62
N PRO A 33 -9.93 -18.42 11.34
CA PRO A 33 -9.50 -17.34 10.51
C PRO A 33 -9.98 -17.68 9.10
N THR A 34 -11.22 -17.32 8.77
CA THR A 34 -11.69 -17.33 7.40
C THR A 34 -10.88 -16.27 6.65
N LEU A 35 -9.72 -16.71 6.18
CA LEU A 35 -9.07 -16.34 4.94
C LEU A 35 -9.06 -14.85 4.59
N ALA A 36 -8.58 -14.00 5.50
CA ALA A 36 -7.72 -12.93 5.01
C ALA A 36 -6.43 -13.64 4.55
N GLY A 37 -6.30 -13.87 3.24
CA GLY A 37 -5.00 -14.26 2.67
C GLY A 37 -3.91 -13.28 3.11
N PRO A 38 -2.61 -13.62 2.99
CA PRO A 38 -1.54 -12.70 3.34
C PRO A 38 -1.82 -11.34 2.69
N ILE A 39 -1.99 -10.29 3.51
CA ILE A 39 -2.18 -8.94 2.98
C ILE A 39 -0.91 -8.65 2.18
N PRO A 40 -0.98 -8.43 0.85
CA PRO A 40 0.20 -8.11 0.08
C PRO A 40 0.84 -6.87 0.69
N GLY A 41 2.13 -6.97 1.01
CA GLY A 41 2.88 -5.86 1.57
C GLY A 41 2.83 -4.65 0.64
N VAL A 42 2.90 -3.45 1.21
CA VAL A 42 3.08 -2.23 0.42
C VAL A 42 4.55 -2.13 0.01
N ASN A 43 4.79 -1.93 -1.29
CA ASN A 43 6.12 -1.65 -1.82
C ASN A 43 6.18 -0.16 -2.16
N ILE A 44 7.13 0.56 -1.58
CA ILE A 44 7.39 1.98 -1.86
C ILE A 44 8.83 2.09 -2.32
N THR A 45 9.05 2.69 -3.49
CA THR A 45 10.41 2.96 -3.99
C THR A 45 10.97 4.24 -3.39
N ALA A 46 12.30 4.40 -3.37
CA ALA A 46 12.89 5.68 -3.06
C ALA A 46 12.65 6.68 -4.23
N PRO A 47 12.49 7.98 -3.94
CA PRO A 47 12.55 9.03 -4.96
C PRO A 47 13.93 9.07 -5.61
N ASN A 48 14.02 9.34 -6.92
CA ASN A 48 15.30 9.45 -7.62
C ASN A 48 15.71 10.93 -7.76
N PRO A 49 16.83 11.38 -7.17
CA PRO A 49 17.34 12.75 -7.33
C PRO A 49 17.65 13.09 -8.79
N VAL A 50 17.08 14.19 -9.29
CA VAL A 50 17.29 14.65 -10.68
C VAL A 50 18.13 15.93 -10.70
N GLU A 51 17.71 16.94 -9.94
CA GLU A 51 18.40 18.24 -9.88
C GLU A 51 18.46 18.78 -8.45
N PRO A 52 19.55 19.45 -8.05
CA PRO A 52 20.84 19.51 -8.74
C PRO A 52 21.55 18.15 -8.78
N ALA A 53 22.29 17.90 -9.86
CA ALA A 53 23.10 16.68 -10.00
C ALA A 53 24.17 16.58 -8.90
N ALA A 54 24.54 15.36 -8.52
CA ALA A 54 25.59 15.12 -7.53
C ALA A 54 26.92 15.76 -7.97
N GLY A 55 27.56 16.49 -7.07
CA GLY A 55 28.82 17.20 -7.35
C GLY A 55 28.68 18.45 -8.24
N ALA A 56 27.47 18.89 -8.56
CA ALA A 56 27.25 20.10 -9.35
C ALA A 56 27.82 21.33 -8.63
N ARG A 57 28.51 22.19 -9.39
CA ARG A 57 28.91 23.53 -8.94
C ARG A 57 27.81 24.52 -9.31
N ILE A 58 27.19 25.12 -8.31
CA ILE A 58 26.07 26.04 -8.49
C ILE A 58 26.58 27.48 -8.41
N ALA A 59 26.32 28.26 -9.46
CA ALA A 59 26.67 29.68 -9.48
C ALA A 59 25.78 30.48 -8.51
N VAL A 60 26.33 31.55 -7.94
CA VAL A 60 25.64 32.35 -6.90
C VAL A 60 24.38 33.02 -7.45
N ASP A 61 24.41 33.46 -8.71
CA ASP A 61 23.27 34.08 -9.42
C ASP A 61 22.13 33.10 -9.74
N LYS A 62 22.37 31.79 -9.59
CA LYS A 62 21.36 30.73 -9.82
C LYS A 62 20.63 30.31 -8.55
N GLN A 63 20.82 31.04 -7.45
CA GLN A 63 20.15 30.78 -6.18
C GLN A 63 18.91 31.68 -5.97
N PRO A 64 17.93 31.27 -5.15
CA PRO A 64 17.84 29.96 -4.49
C PRO A 64 17.49 28.84 -5.48
N LEU A 65 18.06 27.67 -5.19
CA LEU A 65 17.97 26.48 -6.04
C LEU A 65 16.62 25.77 -5.90
N THR A 66 16.28 25.00 -6.94
CA THR A 66 15.15 24.08 -6.94
C THR A 66 15.68 22.65 -6.86
N LEU A 67 15.22 21.91 -5.85
CA LEU A 67 15.45 20.47 -5.71
C LEU A 67 14.35 19.74 -6.47
N THR A 68 14.72 18.83 -7.38
CA THR A 68 13.79 18.04 -8.17
C THR A 68 14.11 16.57 -8.04
N VAL A 69 13.10 15.77 -7.76
CA VAL A 69 13.17 14.31 -7.78
C VAL A 69 12.15 13.73 -8.75
N GLU A 70 12.47 12.57 -9.31
CA GLU A 70 11.47 11.66 -9.86
C GLU A 70 10.71 10.99 -8.72
N ASN A 71 9.39 10.93 -8.88
CA ASN A 71 8.49 10.47 -7.84
C ASN A 71 8.73 8.97 -7.55
N ALA A 72 8.70 8.64 -6.26
CA ALA A 72 8.51 7.28 -5.79
C ALA A 72 7.18 6.69 -6.29
N THR A 73 7.17 5.37 -6.45
CA THR A 73 5.97 4.58 -6.76
C THR A 73 5.53 3.81 -5.52
N THR A 74 4.22 3.55 -5.39
CA THR A 74 3.66 2.73 -4.31
C THR A 74 2.63 1.73 -4.84
N SER A 75 2.62 0.51 -4.28
CA SER A 75 1.52 -0.44 -4.48
C SER A 75 0.34 -0.22 -3.51
N GLY A 76 0.48 0.70 -2.55
CA GLY A 76 -0.56 1.02 -1.57
C GLY A 76 -1.58 2.03 -2.11
N VAL A 77 -2.77 2.04 -1.50
CA VAL A 77 -3.85 2.99 -1.85
C VAL A 77 -3.68 4.39 -1.24
N ARG A 78 -2.76 4.54 -0.28
CA ARG A 78 -2.52 5.82 0.39
C ARG A 78 -1.59 6.69 -0.46
N PRO A 79 -1.91 7.97 -0.67
CA PRO A 79 -1.00 8.88 -1.35
C PRO A 79 0.31 9.02 -0.57
N LEU A 80 1.42 9.12 -1.30
CA LEU A 80 2.74 9.38 -0.76
C LEU A 80 2.89 10.84 -0.32
N SER A 81 3.81 11.09 0.60
CA SER A 81 4.20 12.43 1.02
C SER A 81 5.71 12.52 1.13
N TYR A 82 6.30 13.59 0.62
CA TYR A 82 7.74 13.73 0.53
C TYR A 82 8.30 14.55 1.68
N VAL A 83 9.53 14.20 2.05
CA VAL A 83 10.40 15.06 2.85
C VAL A 83 11.65 15.36 2.07
N PHE A 84 12.03 16.63 2.03
CA PHE A 84 13.28 17.14 1.48
C PHE A 84 14.15 17.68 2.60
N GLU A 85 15.42 17.30 2.57
CA GLU A 85 16.42 17.71 3.57
C GLU A 85 17.67 18.22 2.85
N VAL A 86 18.26 19.30 3.36
CA VAL A 86 19.59 19.77 2.95
C VAL A 86 20.46 19.89 4.20
N ALA A 87 21.67 19.36 4.12
CA ALA A 87 22.64 19.32 5.21
C ALA A 87 24.03 19.77 4.73
N ILE A 88 24.88 20.12 5.71
CA ILE A 88 26.29 20.46 5.49
C ILE A 88 27.24 19.28 5.74
N ASP A 89 26.69 18.11 6.08
CA ASP A 89 27.40 16.85 6.23
C ASP A 89 26.61 15.70 5.58
N ALA A 90 27.31 14.65 5.18
CA ALA A 90 26.75 13.52 4.44
C ALA A 90 25.83 12.63 5.29
N ASP A 91 26.01 12.64 6.61
CA ASP A 91 25.23 11.86 7.56
C ASP A 91 23.89 12.54 7.92
N PHE A 92 23.67 13.78 7.43
CA PHE A 92 22.51 14.63 7.72
C PHE A 92 22.33 14.95 9.22
N ASN A 93 23.43 15.05 9.97
CA ASN A 93 23.43 15.47 11.37
C ASN A 93 23.17 16.98 11.52
N ASN A 94 23.69 17.79 10.61
CA ASN A 94 23.56 19.25 10.59
C ASN A 94 22.74 19.68 9.37
N LYS A 95 21.42 19.72 9.56
CA LYS A 95 20.47 20.13 8.52
C LYS A 95 20.31 21.64 8.51
N VAL A 96 20.48 22.24 7.34
CA VAL A 96 20.25 23.67 7.11
C VAL A 96 18.86 23.94 6.53
N PHE A 97 18.19 22.90 6.01
CA PHE A 97 16.84 22.98 5.51
C PHE A 97 16.10 21.66 5.68
N PHE A 98 14.81 21.75 6.01
CA PHE A 98 13.90 20.63 6.16
C PHE A 98 12.49 21.04 5.73
N ARG A 99 11.87 20.23 4.87
CA ARG A 99 10.46 20.31 4.52
C ARG A 99 9.87 18.93 4.43
N ASP A 100 8.76 18.72 5.12
CA ASP A 100 7.97 17.49 5.07
C ASP A 100 6.58 17.75 4.48
N SER A 101 5.77 16.69 4.41
CA SER A 101 4.36 16.75 4.03
C SER A 101 4.12 17.35 2.63
N LEU A 102 5.10 17.22 1.72
CA LEU A 102 4.97 17.63 0.33
C LEU A 102 4.19 16.59 -0.47
N ALA A 103 3.11 17.00 -1.12
CA ALA A 103 2.41 16.13 -2.06
C ALA A 103 3.31 15.85 -3.30
N PRO A 104 3.19 14.67 -3.93
CA PRO A 104 3.85 14.40 -5.20
C PRO A 104 3.40 15.42 -6.25
N GLY A 105 4.36 15.97 -7.00
CA GLY A 105 4.05 16.83 -8.14
C GLY A 105 3.48 16.06 -9.32
N GLU A 106 2.82 16.78 -10.23
CA GLU A 106 2.29 16.24 -11.48
C GLU A 106 3.41 15.86 -12.46
N GLY A 107 3.12 14.97 -13.41
CA GLY A 107 4.09 14.57 -14.44
C GLY A 107 5.24 13.67 -13.95
N GLY A 108 5.08 13.04 -12.78
CA GLY A 108 6.05 12.07 -12.26
C GLY A 108 7.28 12.69 -11.59
N ARG A 109 7.28 14.01 -11.36
CA ARG A 109 8.36 14.71 -10.66
C ARG A 109 7.81 15.61 -9.56
N THR A 110 8.60 15.76 -8.50
CA THR A 110 8.32 16.68 -7.40
C THR A 110 9.47 17.66 -7.30
N SER A 111 9.14 18.95 -7.37
CA SER A 111 10.10 20.05 -7.28
C SER A 111 9.82 20.91 -6.06
N LEU A 112 10.88 21.30 -5.37
CA LEU A 112 10.85 22.18 -4.20
C LEU A 112 11.89 23.27 -4.36
N ARG A 113 11.44 24.52 -4.47
CA ARG A 113 12.35 25.67 -4.44
C ARG A 113 12.72 26.01 -3.00
N LEU A 114 14.02 26.15 -2.73
CA LEU A 114 14.48 26.62 -1.42
C LEU A 114 13.99 28.06 -1.18
N PRO A 115 13.60 28.41 0.05
CA PRO A 115 13.16 29.77 0.38
C PRO A 115 14.32 30.76 0.34
N ASP A 116 15.51 30.31 0.77
CA ASP A 116 16.70 31.14 0.93
C ASP A 116 17.87 30.58 0.13
N ALA A 117 18.80 31.46 -0.24
CA ALA A 117 20.06 31.05 -0.84
C ALA A 117 20.95 30.37 0.20
N LEU A 118 21.62 29.29 -0.21
CA LEU A 118 22.66 28.62 0.56
C LEU A 118 23.95 29.43 0.55
N ALA A 119 24.63 29.50 1.70
CA ALA A 119 25.93 30.16 1.81
C ALA A 119 26.95 29.55 0.84
N THR A 120 27.77 30.40 0.24
CA THR A 120 28.73 30.01 -0.80
C THR A 120 29.99 29.38 -0.22
N GLY A 121 30.85 28.83 -1.10
CA GLY A 121 32.17 28.34 -0.73
C GLY A 121 32.18 27.04 0.09
N ARG A 122 31.08 26.27 0.09
CA ARG A 122 31.00 24.98 0.79
C ARG A 122 30.16 23.97 0.03
N SER A 123 30.36 22.69 0.37
CA SER A 123 29.57 21.58 -0.14
C SER A 123 28.30 21.38 0.70
N TYR A 124 27.24 20.95 0.04
CA TYR A 124 25.97 20.56 0.66
C TYR A 124 25.56 19.18 0.19
N TYR A 125 24.81 18.50 1.04
CA TYR A 125 24.19 17.21 0.77
C TYR A 125 22.69 17.40 0.82
N TRP A 126 21.96 16.80 -0.12
CA TRP A 126 20.51 16.86 -0.13
C TRP A 126 19.92 15.50 -0.44
N ARG A 127 18.73 15.23 0.09
CA ARG A 127 17.99 14.00 -0.18
C ARG A 127 16.49 14.24 -0.14
N SER A 128 15.76 13.29 -0.72
CA SER A 128 14.31 13.20 -0.61
C SER A 128 13.89 11.80 -0.17
N ARG A 129 12.80 11.69 0.58
CA ARG A 129 12.18 10.43 1.03
C ARG A 129 10.66 10.50 0.88
N ALA A 130 10.03 9.37 0.60
CA ALA A 130 8.59 9.21 0.43
C ALA A 130 8.02 8.17 1.42
#